data_AF-A0A2C6KWL9-F1
#
_entry.id   AF-A0A2C6KWL9-F1
#
_cell.length_a   1.000
_cell.length_b   1.000
_cell.length_c   1.000
_cell.angle_alpha   90.00
_cell.angle_beta   90.00
_cell.angle_gamma   90.00
#
_symmetry.space_group_name_H-M   'P 1'
#
loop_
_entity.id
_entity.type
_entity.pdbx_description
1 polymer ?
#
loop_
_entity_poly.entity_id
_entity_poly.type
_entity_poly.pdbx_seq_one_letter_code
_entity_poly.pdbx_strand_id
1 'polypeptide(L)'
;MMRQQYRLSSSGLFRRSFFSHLLCVGLFFLFLSDKAEVSLQKVLCQIRIQSPKSLIEKLRLSGAISEETGEVLLGSTASFGTPAYGTILRGKGFYVEDPAREGGRAGGHCTPEYCEKIKNDIEAWKQTEKAGGLSNAIVFLDRGVCTFATKIRLAEKCGADAAVVVDRGVSDWPRSYIRFNVIMSDDGTGHDIHIPSVLIAKDDGEAIVTTILEGGEKEPVLLEMEWRIPNQWPVVIDFWNDPGDS
;
A
#
# COMPACT_ATOMS: atom_id res chain seq x y z
N MET A 1 -12.04 37.46 -48.47
CA MET A 1 -12.29 38.76 -49.16
C MET A 1 -13.77 39.08 -48.97
N MET A 2 -14.27 39.60 -47.84
CA MET A 2 -13.88 40.74 -46.98
C MET A 2 -14.54 42.07 -47.43
N ARG A 3 -15.07 42.83 -46.45
CA ARG A 3 -15.89 44.08 -46.51
C ARG A 3 -17.42 43.85 -46.58
N GLN A 4 -18.26 44.59 -45.85
CA GLN A 4 -18.03 45.46 -44.67
C GLN A 4 -19.29 45.63 -43.79
N GLN A 5 -19.17 46.36 -42.68
CA GLN A 5 -20.19 46.63 -41.63
C GLN A 5 -21.30 47.60 -42.12
N TYR A 6 -22.43 47.81 -41.43
CA TYR A 6 -22.56 48.64 -40.20
C TYR A 6 -23.91 48.52 -39.44
N ARG A 7 -23.85 48.76 -38.11
CA ARG A 7 -24.71 49.60 -37.20
C ARG A 7 -26.05 50.14 -37.74
N LEU A 8 -27.13 50.40 -36.97
CA LEU A 8 -27.49 50.39 -35.52
C LEU A 8 -29.05 50.23 -35.44
N SER A 9 -29.86 50.37 -34.38
CA SER A 9 -29.74 50.96 -33.02
C SER A 9 -30.69 50.28 -32.00
N SER A 10 -30.91 50.87 -30.81
CA SER A 10 -31.69 50.29 -29.69
C SER A 10 -33.02 50.98 -29.37
N SER A 11 -34.05 50.18 -29.03
CA SER A 11 -35.19 50.52 -28.14
C SER A 11 -35.86 49.22 -27.64
N GLY A 12 -36.61 49.17 -26.53
CA GLY A 12 -36.82 50.19 -25.50
C GLY A 12 -38.04 49.92 -24.60
N LEU A 13 -37.81 49.48 -23.36
CA LEU A 13 -38.72 49.45 -22.18
C LEU A 13 -39.98 48.54 -22.15
N PHE A 14 -40.13 47.92 -20.97
CA PHE A 14 -41.38 47.63 -20.20
C PHE A 14 -42.44 46.62 -20.72
N ARG A 15 -43.30 46.02 -19.87
CA ARG A 15 -43.24 45.56 -18.45
C ARG A 15 -44.59 44.96 -18.01
N ARG A 16 -44.61 43.74 -17.45
CA ARG A 16 -45.73 43.11 -16.67
C ARG A 16 -47.02 42.81 -17.48
N SER A 17 -47.94 41.92 -17.07
CA SER A 17 -47.95 40.80 -16.09
C SER A 17 -49.28 40.00 -16.23
N PHE A 18 -49.46 38.95 -15.42
CA PHE A 18 -50.69 38.24 -15.01
C PHE A 18 -51.02 36.87 -15.64
N PHE A 19 -51.02 35.88 -14.73
CA PHE A 19 -51.79 34.63 -14.68
C PHE A 19 -51.50 33.54 -15.73
N SER A 20 -51.64 32.24 -15.47
CA SER A 20 -51.69 31.37 -14.26
C SER A 20 -52.55 30.16 -14.62
N HIS A 21 -51.98 28.97 -14.81
CA HIS A 21 -52.72 27.70 -14.66
C HIS A 21 -51.80 26.48 -14.51
N LEU A 22 -52.40 25.39 -14.00
CA LEU A 22 -51.88 24.02 -13.82
C LEU A 22 -50.80 23.80 -12.74
N LEU A 23 -51.29 23.38 -11.58
CA LEU A 23 -50.64 22.42 -10.69
C LEU A 23 -50.67 20.99 -11.29
N CYS A 24 -50.04 20.05 -10.60
CA CYS A 24 -50.21 18.59 -10.71
C CYS A 24 -49.61 17.86 -11.93
N VAL A 25 -48.31 17.56 -11.83
CA VAL A 25 -47.76 16.22 -12.15
C VAL A 25 -46.97 15.75 -10.90
N GLY A 26 -46.94 14.44 -10.62
CA GLY A 26 -46.30 13.89 -9.41
C GLY A 26 -44.79 14.18 -9.32
N LEU A 27 -44.16 14.18 -8.14
CA LEU A 27 -44.46 13.40 -6.93
C LEU A 27 -44.42 11.87 -7.16
N PHE A 28 -43.44 11.45 -7.95
CA PHE A 28 -42.93 10.08 -8.04
C PHE A 28 -41.39 10.14 -8.18
N PHE A 29 -40.68 9.06 -7.88
CA PHE A 29 -39.20 9.01 -7.78
C PHE A 29 -38.58 9.81 -6.61
N LEU A 30 -39.15 9.64 -5.42
CA LEU A 30 -38.26 9.29 -4.29
C LEU A 30 -37.71 7.87 -4.53
N PHE A 31 -36.55 7.55 -3.93
CA PHE A 31 -35.88 6.25 -4.02
C PHE A 31 -35.40 5.83 -5.42
N LEU A 32 -34.50 6.61 -6.03
CA LEU A 32 -33.41 5.94 -6.75
C LEU A 32 -32.49 5.33 -5.69
N SER A 33 -32.42 4.01 -5.69
CA SER A 33 -31.65 3.17 -4.76
C SER A 33 -30.26 3.72 -4.47
N ASP A 34 -30.01 4.13 -3.22
CA ASP A 34 -28.66 4.05 -2.65
C ASP A 34 -28.25 2.58 -2.69
N LYS A 35 -27.46 2.20 -3.70
CA LYS A 35 -26.71 0.97 -3.64
C LYS A 35 -25.54 1.22 -2.70
N ALA A 36 -25.79 1.03 -1.41
CA ALA A 36 -24.74 0.82 -0.44
C ALA A 36 -23.92 -0.39 -0.89
N GLU A 37 -22.84 -0.13 -1.63
CA GLU A 37 -21.86 -1.13 -2.01
C GLU A 37 -21.15 -1.54 -0.73
N VAL A 38 -21.64 -2.63 -0.11
CA VAL A 38 -21.08 -3.20 1.11
C VAL A 38 -19.71 -3.74 0.76
N SER A 39 -18.71 -2.86 0.82
CA SER A 39 -17.31 -3.18 0.57
C SER A 39 -16.89 -4.20 1.62
N LEU A 40 -16.76 -5.45 1.18
CA LEU A 40 -16.35 -6.58 2.01
C LEU A 40 -14.88 -6.40 2.36
N GLN A 41 -14.63 -5.60 3.39
CA GLN A 41 -13.30 -5.22 3.84
C GLN A 41 -12.61 -6.44 4.46
N LYS A 42 -11.86 -7.15 3.62
CA LYS A 42 -10.88 -8.19 3.99
C LYS A 42 -9.96 -7.69 5.11
N VAL A 43 -9.35 -8.62 5.83
CA VAL A 43 -8.21 -8.29 6.70
C VAL A 43 -7.11 -7.66 5.84
N LEU A 44 -6.68 -6.45 6.21
CA LEU A 44 -5.59 -5.74 5.54
C LEU A 44 -4.54 -5.37 6.58
N CYS A 45 -3.27 -5.59 6.23
CA CYS A 45 -2.14 -5.01 6.95
C CYS A 45 -2.31 -3.49 7.07
N GLN A 46 -2.22 -2.97 8.29
CA GLN A 46 -2.10 -1.54 8.57
C GLN A 46 -0.64 -1.22 8.84
N ILE A 47 0.03 -0.52 7.93
CA ILE A 47 1.41 -0.06 8.09
C ILE A 47 1.40 1.35 8.68
N ARG A 48 2.21 1.61 9.71
CA ARG A 48 2.32 2.93 10.37
C ARG A 48 3.78 3.29 10.55
N ILE A 49 4.24 4.36 9.89
CA ILE A 49 5.61 4.87 10.05
C ILE A 49 5.69 5.65 11.37
N GLN A 50 6.66 5.29 12.21
CA GLN A 50 6.92 5.89 13.52
C GLN A 50 8.09 6.88 13.50
N SER A 51 9.08 6.62 12.63
CA SER A 51 10.22 7.49 12.37
C SER A 51 10.77 7.29 10.95
N PRO A 52 11.53 8.24 10.38
CA PRO A 52 11.72 9.60 10.88
C PRO A 52 10.50 10.49 10.61
N LYS A 53 10.35 11.57 11.38
CA LYS A 53 9.20 12.49 11.19
C LYS A 53 9.15 13.12 9.80
N SER A 54 10.29 13.37 9.18
CA SER A 54 10.40 13.87 7.80
C SER A 54 9.74 12.95 6.77
N LEU A 55 9.82 11.63 6.97
CA LEU A 55 9.16 10.64 6.12
C LEU A 55 7.64 10.64 6.33
N ILE A 56 7.18 10.80 7.58
CA ILE A 56 5.74 10.92 7.89
C ILE A 56 5.15 12.15 7.17
N GLU A 57 5.80 13.32 7.25
CA GLU A 57 5.32 14.51 6.53
C GLU A 57 5.37 14.32 4.99
N LYS A 58 6.42 13.67 4.46
CA LYS A 58 6.53 13.34 3.03
C LYS A 58 5.38 12.43 2.56
N LEU A 59 4.97 11.46 3.37
CA LEU A 59 3.85 10.55 3.09
C LEU A 59 2.48 11.22 3.26
N ARG A 60 2.32 12.18 4.19
CA ARG A 60 1.12 13.03 4.26
C ARG A 60 0.99 13.92 3.01
N LEU A 61 2.07 14.60 2.63
CA LEU A 61 2.10 15.52 1.48
C LEU A 61 1.88 14.81 0.12
N SER A 62 2.26 13.53 -0.01
CA SER A 62 1.98 12.72 -1.20
C SER A 62 0.60 12.05 -1.17
N GLY A 63 -0.20 12.23 -0.10
CA GLY A 63 -1.49 11.57 0.08
C GLY A 63 -1.40 10.05 0.27
N ALA A 64 -0.27 9.54 0.76
CA ALA A 64 -0.05 8.13 1.07
C ALA A 64 -0.69 7.73 2.41
N ILE A 65 -0.72 8.69 3.35
CA ILE A 65 -1.38 8.58 4.66
C ILE A 65 -2.19 9.86 4.93
N SER A 66 -3.28 9.75 5.69
CA SER A 66 -4.13 10.88 6.10
C SER A 66 -4.76 10.65 7.47
N GLU A 67 -5.19 11.72 8.15
CA GLU A 67 -5.95 11.59 9.41
C GLU A 67 -7.25 10.79 9.22
N GLU A 68 -7.91 10.94 8.07
CA GLU A 68 -9.13 10.18 7.69
C GLU A 68 -8.87 8.67 7.54
N THR A 69 -7.68 8.27 7.08
CA THR A 69 -7.23 6.87 7.03
C THR A 69 -6.59 6.43 8.36
N GLY A 70 -6.62 7.28 9.39
CA GLY A 70 -6.01 7.04 10.69
C GLY A 70 -4.49 6.89 10.61
N GLU A 71 -3.84 7.57 9.67
CA GLU A 71 -2.39 7.52 9.39
C GLU A 71 -1.86 6.11 9.02
N VAL A 72 -2.65 5.36 8.24
CA VAL A 72 -2.29 4.04 7.73
C VAL A 72 -1.79 4.12 6.29
N LEU A 73 -0.58 3.63 6.03
CA LEU A 73 -0.14 3.33 4.67
C LEU A 73 -0.83 2.05 4.20
N LEU A 74 -1.52 2.13 3.08
CA LEU A 74 -2.33 1.05 2.52
C LEU A 74 -1.50 0.15 1.59
N GLY A 75 -1.71 -1.16 1.71
CA GLY A 75 -1.13 -2.17 0.82
C GLY A 75 -2.03 -3.39 0.67
N SER A 76 -1.61 -4.34 -0.16
CA SER A 76 -2.26 -5.65 -0.33
C SER A 76 -1.48 -6.73 0.41
N THR A 77 -2.17 -7.55 1.20
CA THR A 77 -1.55 -8.59 2.04
C THR A 77 -1.32 -9.88 1.25
N ALA A 78 -0.26 -10.62 1.59
CA ALA A 78 0.02 -11.91 0.97
C ALA A 78 -0.92 -13.04 1.38
N SER A 79 -0.99 -14.04 0.51
CA SER A 79 -1.75 -15.28 0.69
C SER A 79 -0.94 -16.43 1.32
N PHE A 80 0.27 -16.13 1.78
CA PHE A 80 1.26 -17.03 2.35
C PHE A 80 2.12 -16.24 3.36
N GLY A 81 2.85 -16.95 4.23
CA GLY A 81 3.32 -16.38 5.49
C GLY A 81 2.18 -16.34 6.51
N THR A 82 2.49 -16.48 7.80
CA THR A 82 1.47 -16.53 8.86
C THR A 82 1.38 -15.17 9.57
N PRO A 83 0.49 -14.24 9.16
CA PRO A 83 0.17 -13.08 9.98
C PRO A 83 -0.53 -13.55 11.26
N ALA A 84 0.11 -13.41 12.41
CA ALA A 84 -0.54 -13.61 13.70
C ALA A 84 -1.59 -12.51 13.92
N TYR A 85 -2.83 -12.76 13.49
CA TYR A 85 -3.94 -11.81 13.53
C TYR A 85 -4.14 -11.22 14.93
N GLY A 86 -4.34 -9.90 15.01
CA GLY A 86 -4.44 -9.18 16.29
C GLY A 86 -3.13 -8.99 17.05
N THR A 87 -1.98 -9.42 16.51
CA THR A 87 -0.66 -8.99 17.00
C THR A 87 -0.18 -7.74 16.25
N ILE A 88 0.78 -7.05 16.86
CA ILE A 88 1.38 -5.82 16.36
C ILE A 88 2.89 -6.05 16.24
N LEU A 89 3.42 -6.05 15.02
CA LEU A 89 4.85 -6.21 14.75
C LEU A 89 5.49 -4.82 14.61
N ARG A 90 6.48 -4.52 15.46
CA ARG A 90 7.22 -3.25 15.46
C ARG A 90 8.69 -3.49 15.18
N GLY A 91 9.25 -2.86 14.15
CA GLY A 91 10.62 -3.13 13.73
C GLY A 91 11.27 -2.00 12.94
N LYS A 92 12.56 -2.19 12.63
CA LYS A 92 13.32 -1.31 11.74
C LYS A 92 13.14 -1.74 10.28
N GLY A 93 12.93 -0.77 9.41
CA GLY A 93 12.99 -0.94 7.97
C GLY A 93 14.42 -1.11 7.48
N PHE A 94 14.68 -2.18 6.73
CA PHE A 94 15.95 -2.44 6.05
C PHE A 94 15.71 -2.49 4.54
N TYR A 95 16.64 -1.93 3.77
CA TYR A 95 16.62 -1.97 2.31
C TYR A 95 18.07 -1.90 1.80
N VAL A 96 18.33 -2.59 0.69
CA VAL A 96 19.59 -2.54 -0.06
C VAL A 96 19.25 -2.57 -1.54
N GLU A 97 19.98 -1.81 -2.38
CA GLU A 97 19.76 -1.83 -3.82
C GLU A 97 20.22 -3.16 -4.47
N ASP A 98 19.31 -3.79 -5.22
CA ASP A 98 19.59 -4.88 -6.16
C ASP A 98 19.15 -4.46 -7.58
N PRO A 99 19.94 -3.58 -8.24
CA PRO A 99 19.56 -3.00 -9.53
C PRO A 99 19.47 -4.06 -10.64
N ALA A 100 18.65 -3.77 -11.65
CA ALA A 100 18.49 -4.65 -12.81
C ALA A 100 19.81 -4.84 -13.57
N ARG A 101 20.25 -6.09 -13.69
CA ARG A 101 21.43 -6.49 -14.47
C ARG A 101 21.09 -6.47 -15.96
N GLU A 102 22.08 -6.17 -16.80
CA GLU A 102 21.91 -6.21 -18.25
C GLU A 102 21.37 -7.58 -18.71
N GLY A 103 20.44 -7.57 -19.66
CA GLY A 103 19.66 -8.75 -20.06
C GLY A 103 18.35 -8.96 -19.30
N GLY A 104 18.04 -8.15 -18.27
CA GLY A 104 16.67 -7.98 -17.75
C GLY A 104 16.07 -9.19 -17.02
N ARG A 105 16.90 -10.11 -16.53
CA ARG A 105 16.47 -11.35 -15.84
C ARG A 105 16.96 -11.49 -14.39
N ALA A 106 17.68 -10.50 -13.89
CA ALA A 106 18.10 -10.42 -12.49
C ALA A 106 17.98 -8.96 -12.02
N GLY A 107 17.34 -8.75 -10.87
CA GLY A 107 17.07 -7.43 -10.29
C GLY A 107 15.83 -7.46 -9.39
N GLY A 108 15.88 -6.70 -8.31
CA GLY A 108 14.82 -6.63 -7.30
C GLY A 108 14.78 -7.85 -6.37
N HIS A 109 15.87 -8.12 -5.66
CA HIS A 109 15.90 -9.00 -4.47
C HIS A 109 15.54 -10.47 -4.75
N CYS A 110 16.00 -10.97 -5.90
CA CYS A 110 15.77 -12.36 -6.35
C CYS A 110 16.98 -13.29 -6.13
N THR A 111 18.11 -12.79 -5.62
CA THR A 111 19.37 -13.56 -5.47
C THR A 111 19.95 -13.44 -4.06
N PRO A 112 20.63 -14.48 -3.52
CA PRO A 112 21.22 -14.42 -2.18
C PRO A 112 22.27 -13.31 -1.97
N GLU A 113 22.78 -12.71 -3.04
CA GLU A 113 23.77 -11.62 -3.00
C GLU A 113 23.26 -10.36 -2.26
N TYR A 114 21.95 -10.09 -2.21
CA TYR A 114 21.44 -9.00 -1.37
C TYR A 114 21.45 -9.37 0.12
N CYS A 115 21.32 -10.66 0.43
CA CYS A 115 21.33 -11.22 1.78
C CYS A 115 22.68 -10.97 2.45
N GLU A 116 23.77 -11.21 1.71
CA GLU A 116 25.15 -10.98 2.16
C GLU A 116 25.43 -9.52 2.52
N LYS A 117 24.74 -8.57 1.86
CA LYS A 117 24.85 -7.13 2.14
C LYS A 117 24.07 -6.68 3.38
N ILE A 118 22.93 -7.33 3.68
CA ILE A 118 21.95 -6.84 4.67
C ILE A 118 21.96 -7.62 6.00
N LYS A 119 22.41 -8.89 5.97
CA LYS A 119 22.29 -9.84 7.09
C LYS A 119 23.06 -9.38 8.34
N ASN A 120 24.27 -8.84 8.19
CA ASN A 120 25.07 -8.39 9.32
C ASN A 120 24.37 -7.24 10.09
N ASP A 121 23.71 -6.34 9.37
CA ASP A 121 22.99 -5.20 9.96
C ASP A 121 21.69 -5.64 10.67
N ILE A 122 21.01 -6.65 10.10
CA ILE A 122 19.86 -7.31 10.71
C ILE A 122 20.27 -8.04 12.00
N GLU A 123 21.36 -8.82 11.96
CA GLU A 123 21.88 -9.53 13.14
C GLU A 123 22.35 -8.55 14.23
N ALA A 124 23.04 -7.47 13.87
CA ALA A 124 23.47 -6.42 14.78
C ALA A 124 22.28 -5.71 15.44
N TRP A 125 21.24 -5.38 14.65
CA TRP A 125 19.99 -4.81 15.17
C TRP A 125 19.27 -5.77 16.12
N LYS A 126 19.19 -7.06 15.78
CA LYS A 126 18.59 -8.09 16.65
C LYS A 126 19.32 -8.25 17.99
N GLN A 127 20.63 -7.99 18.06
CA GLN A 127 21.32 -7.96 19.37
C GLN A 127 20.83 -6.85 20.31
N THR A 128 20.18 -5.78 19.80
CA THR A 128 19.66 -4.69 20.64
C THR A 128 18.48 -5.09 21.52
N GLU A 129 17.83 -6.24 21.26
CA GLU A 129 16.80 -6.83 22.14
C GLU A 129 17.27 -6.97 23.59
N LYS A 130 18.54 -7.33 23.77
CA LYS A 130 19.19 -7.54 25.07
C LYS A 130 19.31 -6.25 25.89
N ALA A 131 19.11 -5.08 25.28
CA ALA A 131 19.02 -3.78 25.91
C ALA A 131 17.57 -3.25 26.03
N GLY A 132 16.57 -4.08 25.72
CA GLY A 132 15.15 -3.69 25.67
C GLY A 132 14.73 -2.96 24.39
N GLY A 133 15.54 -3.03 23.32
CA GLY A 133 15.23 -2.45 22.01
C GLY A 133 14.19 -3.24 21.21
N LEU A 134 13.63 -2.62 20.19
CA LEU A 134 12.85 -3.31 19.16
C LEU A 134 13.79 -4.20 18.33
N SER A 135 13.57 -5.52 18.30
CA SER A 135 14.46 -6.45 17.59
C SER A 135 13.99 -6.82 16.18
N ASN A 136 12.71 -6.68 15.86
CA ASN A 136 12.19 -7.11 14.56
C ASN A 136 12.85 -6.33 13.41
N ALA A 137 13.20 -7.04 12.34
CA ALA A 137 13.73 -6.53 11.09
C ALA A 137 12.68 -6.67 9.98
N ILE A 138 12.35 -5.56 9.33
CA ILE A 138 11.33 -5.50 8.28
C ILE A 138 12.02 -5.17 6.97
N VAL A 139 12.11 -6.14 6.06
CA VAL A 139 12.90 -5.99 4.82
C VAL A 139 12.03 -5.48 3.69
N PHE A 140 12.45 -4.38 3.07
CA PHE A 140 11.85 -3.83 1.86
C PHE A 140 12.49 -4.46 0.62
N LEU A 141 11.64 -4.83 -0.34
CA LEU A 141 11.99 -5.64 -1.52
C LEU A 141 11.33 -5.03 -2.76
N ASP A 142 12.01 -4.94 -3.89
CA ASP A 142 11.39 -4.48 -5.13
C ASP A 142 10.60 -5.59 -5.81
N ARG A 143 9.39 -5.30 -6.30
CA ARG A 143 8.69 -6.18 -7.25
C ARG A 143 9.51 -6.26 -8.55
N GLY A 144 9.61 -7.45 -9.13
CA GLY A 144 10.51 -7.68 -10.26
C GLY A 144 10.37 -9.07 -10.87
N VAL A 145 11.48 -9.62 -11.37
CA VAL A 145 11.54 -10.78 -12.27
C VAL A 145 11.17 -12.14 -11.66
N CYS A 146 11.20 -12.28 -10.33
CA CYS A 146 10.84 -13.50 -9.61
C CYS A 146 9.51 -13.36 -8.85
N THR A 147 8.91 -14.50 -8.49
CA THR A 147 7.64 -14.58 -7.76
C THR A 147 7.71 -13.95 -6.37
N PHE A 148 6.56 -13.60 -5.80
CA PHE A 148 6.50 -13.05 -4.44
C PHE A 148 7.05 -14.05 -3.42
N ALA A 149 6.60 -15.31 -3.45
CA ALA A 149 7.08 -16.37 -2.56
C ALA A 149 8.62 -16.49 -2.56
N THR A 150 9.26 -16.51 -3.74
CA THR A 150 10.73 -16.50 -3.86
C THR A 150 11.40 -15.34 -3.11
N LYS A 151 10.85 -14.13 -3.19
CA LYS A 151 11.39 -12.93 -2.52
C LYS A 151 11.25 -13.02 -0.99
N ILE A 152 10.07 -13.40 -0.51
CA ILE A 152 9.77 -13.40 0.93
C ILE A 152 10.55 -14.53 1.64
N ARG A 153 10.57 -15.74 1.06
CA ARG A 153 11.41 -16.87 1.50
C ARG A 153 12.89 -16.49 1.61
N LEU A 154 13.37 -15.65 0.70
CA LEU A 154 14.76 -15.20 0.72
C LEU A 154 14.99 -14.14 1.82
N ALA A 155 14.06 -13.21 2.02
CA ALA A 155 14.15 -12.22 3.10
C ALA A 155 14.11 -12.87 4.49
N GLU A 156 13.27 -13.87 4.68
CA GLU A 156 13.22 -14.73 5.87
C GLU A 156 14.57 -15.40 6.13
N LYS A 157 15.21 -15.95 5.09
CA LYS A 157 16.56 -16.54 5.17
C LYS A 157 17.68 -15.50 5.45
N CYS A 158 17.39 -14.21 5.28
CA CYS A 158 18.25 -13.10 5.73
C CYS A 158 17.96 -12.65 7.17
N GLY A 159 17.01 -13.28 7.86
CA GLY A 159 16.62 -12.95 9.22
C GLY A 159 15.57 -11.84 9.33
N ALA A 160 14.82 -11.55 8.28
CA ALA A 160 13.62 -10.71 8.38
C ALA A 160 12.54 -11.37 9.26
N ASP A 161 11.69 -10.55 9.89
CA ASP A 161 10.49 -10.99 10.65
C ASP A 161 9.19 -10.58 9.95
N ALA A 162 9.27 -9.64 9.02
CA ALA A 162 8.22 -9.29 8.05
C ALA A 162 8.86 -8.70 6.79
N ALA A 163 8.10 -8.67 5.69
CA ALA A 163 8.60 -8.13 4.42
C ALA A 163 7.59 -7.20 3.73
N VAL A 164 8.11 -6.13 3.12
CA VAL A 164 7.32 -5.13 2.39
C VAL A 164 7.81 -5.09 0.94
N VAL A 165 6.94 -5.46 0.01
CA VAL A 165 7.24 -5.38 -1.42
C VAL A 165 6.81 -4.02 -1.96
N VAL A 166 7.68 -3.34 -2.73
CA VAL A 166 7.38 -2.08 -3.41
C VAL A 166 7.05 -2.36 -4.87
N ASP A 167 5.96 -1.81 -5.41
CA ASP A 167 5.61 -1.99 -6.82
C ASP A 167 6.46 -1.15 -7.79
N ARG A 168 7.77 -1.40 -7.84
CA ARG A 168 8.69 -0.88 -8.88
C ARG A 168 8.53 -1.58 -10.25
N GLY A 169 7.35 -2.09 -10.56
CA GLY A 169 7.05 -2.67 -11.86
C GLY A 169 7.05 -1.63 -12.99
N VAL A 170 6.91 -2.09 -14.23
CA VAL A 170 6.68 -1.23 -15.43
C VAL A 170 5.28 -0.58 -15.46
N SER A 171 4.53 -0.70 -14.36
CA SER A 171 3.15 -0.28 -14.22
C SER A 171 3.04 0.74 -13.09
N ASP A 172 2.81 2.01 -13.44
CA ASP A 172 2.50 3.07 -12.48
C ASP A 172 1.05 2.91 -11.97
N TRP A 173 0.81 1.83 -11.23
CA TRP A 173 -0.50 1.47 -10.69
C TRP A 173 -0.83 2.31 -9.44
N PRO A 174 -2.01 2.95 -9.37
CA PRO A 174 -2.38 3.78 -8.22
C PRO A 174 -2.60 2.93 -6.96
N ARG A 175 -2.45 3.54 -5.79
CA ARG A 175 -2.63 2.92 -4.45
C ARG A 175 -3.91 2.07 -4.32
N SER A 176 -5.01 2.53 -4.91
CA SER A 176 -6.28 1.78 -4.97
C SER A 176 -6.19 0.47 -5.76
N TYR A 177 -5.52 0.48 -6.92
CA TYR A 177 -5.32 -0.71 -7.74
C TYR A 177 -4.40 -1.73 -7.03
N ILE A 178 -3.32 -1.26 -6.40
CA ILE A 178 -2.46 -2.11 -5.56
C ILE A 178 -3.29 -2.81 -4.48
N ARG A 179 -4.09 -2.03 -3.73
CA ARG A 179 -4.91 -2.51 -2.60
C ARG A 179 -6.02 -3.50 -3.01
N PHE A 180 -6.66 -3.31 -4.15
CA PHE A 180 -7.90 -4.04 -4.51
C PHE A 180 -7.75 -5.03 -5.67
N ASN A 181 -6.75 -4.87 -6.54
CA ASN A 181 -6.60 -5.66 -7.78
C ASN A 181 -5.35 -6.53 -7.81
N VAL A 182 -4.35 -6.27 -6.96
CA VAL A 182 -3.13 -7.08 -6.88
C VAL A 182 -3.18 -7.96 -5.65
N ILE A 183 -3.15 -9.27 -5.84
CA ILE A 183 -2.99 -10.26 -4.76
C ILE A 183 -1.56 -10.79 -4.86
N MET A 184 -0.81 -10.79 -3.74
CA MET A 184 0.43 -11.56 -3.65
C MET A 184 0.07 -13.04 -3.49
N SER A 185 -0.26 -13.67 -4.62
CA SER A 185 -0.52 -15.10 -4.73
C SER A 185 0.74 -15.89 -4.38
N ASP A 186 0.58 -17.03 -3.72
CA ASP A 186 1.57 -18.09 -3.78
C ASP A 186 1.74 -18.59 -5.22
N ASP A 187 2.92 -19.16 -5.51
CA ASP A 187 3.29 -19.83 -6.76
C ASP A 187 3.25 -21.37 -6.66
N GLY A 188 2.77 -21.92 -5.55
CA GLY A 188 2.79 -23.34 -5.21
C GLY A 188 3.97 -23.75 -4.32
N THR A 189 4.78 -22.80 -3.84
CA THR A 189 5.94 -23.08 -2.98
C THR A 189 5.82 -22.53 -1.57
N GLY A 190 4.92 -21.58 -1.31
CA GLY A 190 4.90 -20.68 -0.14
C GLY A 190 4.63 -21.31 1.23
N HIS A 191 4.34 -22.61 1.29
CA HIS A 191 4.13 -23.38 2.53
C HIS A 191 5.35 -23.40 3.48
N ASP A 192 6.57 -23.10 2.99
CA ASP A 192 7.77 -22.97 3.83
C ASP A 192 8.03 -21.55 4.33
N ILE A 193 7.14 -20.59 4.02
CA ILE A 193 7.27 -19.16 4.38
C ILE A 193 6.39 -18.88 5.60
N HIS A 194 7.00 -18.34 6.65
CA HIS A 194 6.38 -18.10 7.93
C HIS A 194 6.19 -16.61 8.21
N ILE A 195 7.08 -15.73 7.72
CA ILE A 195 6.96 -14.28 7.92
C ILE A 195 5.80 -13.66 7.11
N PRO A 196 5.00 -12.75 7.69
CA PRO A 196 3.94 -12.05 6.97
C PRO A 196 4.51 -11.00 6.01
N SER A 197 3.78 -10.75 4.91
CA SER A 197 4.21 -9.76 3.90
C SER A 197 3.06 -8.98 3.25
N VAL A 198 3.43 -7.84 2.64
CA VAL A 198 2.50 -6.86 2.08
C VAL A 198 3.13 -6.13 0.87
N LEU A 199 2.34 -5.85 -0.16
CA LEU A 199 2.70 -5.03 -1.32
C LEU A 199 2.18 -3.60 -1.15
N ILE A 200 3.06 -2.60 -1.30
CA ILE A 200 2.72 -1.17 -1.30
C ILE A 200 2.99 -0.53 -2.67
N ALA A 201 2.37 0.63 -2.91
CA ALA A 201 2.54 1.37 -4.15
C ALA A 201 3.96 1.94 -4.30
N LYS A 202 4.34 2.16 -5.56
CA LYS A 202 5.65 2.64 -6.00
C LYS A 202 6.10 3.89 -5.24
N ASP A 203 5.37 5.00 -5.38
CA ASP A 203 5.71 6.31 -4.82
C ASP A 203 5.94 6.28 -3.29
N ASP A 204 5.15 5.45 -2.60
CA ASP A 204 5.15 5.32 -1.15
C ASP A 204 6.36 4.51 -0.68
N GLY A 205 6.62 3.38 -1.35
CA GLY A 205 7.80 2.57 -1.11
C GLY A 205 9.09 3.28 -1.50
N GLU A 206 9.11 4.01 -2.62
CA GLU A 206 10.24 4.87 -3.02
C GLU A 206 10.51 5.95 -1.98
N ALA A 207 9.47 6.61 -1.46
CA ALA A 207 9.63 7.57 -0.38
C ALA A 207 10.31 6.95 0.86
N ILE A 208 9.92 5.72 1.24
CA ILE A 208 10.47 4.99 2.39
C ILE A 208 11.91 4.50 2.13
N VAL A 209 12.17 3.78 1.04
CA VAL A 209 13.50 3.17 0.80
C VAL A 209 14.58 4.22 0.54
N THR A 210 14.24 5.34 -0.12
CA THR A 210 15.14 6.50 -0.20
C THR A 210 15.51 7.02 1.19
N THR A 211 14.55 7.11 2.13
CA THR A 211 14.85 7.51 3.51
C THR A 211 15.71 6.48 4.27
N ILE A 212 15.54 5.17 4.01
CA ILE A 212 16.43 4.14 4.58
C ILE A 212 17.87 4.35 4.09
N LEU A 213 18.07 4.60 2.79
CA LEU A 213 19.38 4.82 2.18
C LEU A 213 20.03 6.15 2.61
N GLU A 214 19.27 7.25 2.67
CA GLU A 214 19.78 8.59 2.99
C GLU A 214 20.01 8.82 4.49
N GLY A 215 19.23 8.14 5.36
CA GLY A 215 19.11 8.49 6.78
C GLY A 215 19.35 7.36 7.79
N GLY A 216 19.52 6.12 7.34
CA GLY A 216 19.43 4.91 8.18
C GLY A 216 20.39 4.79 9.38
N GLU A 217 21.46 5.58 9.43
CA GLU A 217 22.39 5.68 10.56
C GLU A 217 21.99 6.75 11.61
N LYS A 218 21.25 7.80 11.21
CA LYS A 218 20.96 8.98 12.05
C LYS A 218 19.61 8.89 12.76
N GLU A 219 18.58 8.48 12.02
CA GLU A 219 17.25 8.19 12.55
C GLU A 219 16.70 7.02 11.74
N PRO A 220 16.65 5.79 12.29
CA PRO A 220 16.21 4.63 11.54
C PRO A 220 14.73 4.78 11.16
N VAL A 221 14.36 4.25 9.99
CA VAL A 221 12.94 4.05 9.67
C VAL A 221 12.39 2.98 10.60
N LEU A 222 11.54 3.37 11.54
CA LEU A 222 10.80 2.43 12.40
C LEU A 222 9.35 2.41 11.93
N LEU A 223 8.75 1.23 11.85
CA LEU A 223 7.35 1.08 11.51
C LEU A 223 6.66 -0.02 12.33
N GLU A 224 5.34 0.11 12.37
CA GLU A 224 4.40 -0.84 12.95
C GLU A 224 3.56 -1.49 11.84
N MET A 225 3.30 -2.79 11.96
CA MET A 225 2.47 -3.57 11.06
C MET A 225 1.42 -4.32 11.91
N GLU A 226 0.13 -4.13 11.61
CA GLU A 226 -0.98 -4.75 12.33
C GLU A 226 -1.97 -5.39 11.37
N TRP A 227 -2.27 -6.69 11.54
CA TRP A 227 -3.30 -7.41 10.77
C TRP A 227 -4.61 -7.46 11.56
N ARG A 228 -5.44 -6.41 11.41
CA ARG A 228 -6.72 -6.29 12.11
C ARG A 228 -7.81 -7.17 11.51
N ILE A 229 -8.40 -8.01 12.37
CA ILE A 229 -9.68 -8.66 12.09
C ILE A 229 -10.77 -7.57 12.00
N PRO A 230 -11.55 -7.48 10.90
CA PRO A 230 -12.65 -6.53 10.79
C PRO A 230 -13.71 -6.79 11.86
N ASN A 231 -14.21 -5.72 12.49
CA ASN A 231 -15.22 -5.77 13.55
C ASN A 231 -16.65 -5.47 13.05
N GLN A 232 -16.85 -5.44 11.73
CA GLN A 232 -18.14 -5.14 11.07
C GLN A 232 -18.78 -6.41 10.52
N TRP A 233 -20.11 -6.50 10.62
CA TRP A 233 -20.87 -7.69 10.19
C TRP A 233 -21.51 -7.48 8.81
N PRO A 234 -21.39 -8.44 7.86
CA PRO A 234 -20.65 -9.70 7.95
C PRO A 234 -19.13 -9.50 7.82
N VAL A 235 -18.35 -10.22 8.62
CA VAL A 235 -16.89 -10.25 8.51
C VAL A 235 -16.48 -11.17 7.34
N VAL A 236 -15.67 -10.68 6.41
CA VAL A 236 -14.98 -11.55 5.45
C VAL A 236 -13.57 -11.82 5.96
N ILE A 237 -13.42 -13.02 6.51
CA ILE A 237 -12.12 -13.61 6.84
C ILE A 237 -11.70 -14.45 5.63
N ASP A 238 -10.57 -14.08 5.02
CA ASP A 238 -9.88 -14.98 4.10
C ASP A 238 -9.19 -16.06 4.96
N PHE A 239 -9.76 -17.26 4.99
CA PHE A 239 -9.15 -18.42 5.64
C PHE A 239 -8.09 -19.02 4.72
N TRP A 240 -6.83 -18.89 5.11
CA TRP A 240 -5.72 -19.61 4.47
C TRP A 240 -5.71 -21.05 5.00
N ASN A 241 -6.11 -21.99 4.16
CA ASN A 241 -5.84 -23.41 4.37
C ASN A 241 -4.72 -23.81 3.39
N ASP A 242 -3.57 -24.23 3.92
CA ASP A 242 -2.52 -24.83 3.10
C ASP A 242 -3.00 -26.20 2.59
N PRO A 243 -2.84 -26.54 1.29
CA PRO A 243 -3.24 -27.83 0.74
C PRO A 243 -2.33 -29.00 1.15
N GLY A 244 -1.36 -28.78 2.05
CA GLY A 244 -0.44 -29.77 2.58
C GLY A 244 -0.82 -30.40 3.94
N ASP A 245 -1.75 -29.80 4.68
CA ASP A 245 -2.16 -30.27 6.02
C ASP A 245 -3.22 -31.39 5.94
N SER A 246 -2.82 -32.59 5.49
CA SER A 246 -3.70 -33.78 5.36
C SER A 246 -3.04 -35.09 5.80
#